data_AF-A0AAW8EVF1-F1
#
_entry.id   AF-A0AAW8EVF1-F1
#
_cell.length_a   1.000
_cell.length_b   1.000
_cell.length_c   1.000
_cell.angle_alpha   90.00
_cell.angle_beta   90.00
_cell.angle_gamma   90.00
#
_symmetry.space_group_name_H-M   'P 1'
#
loop_
_entity.id
_entity.type
_entity.pdbx_description
1 polymer ?
#
loop_
_entity_poly.entity_id
_entity_poly.type
_entity_poly.pdbx_seq_one_letter_code
_entity_poly.pdbx_strand_id
1 'polypeptide(L)'
;MGMSIVESRLFHEPAPVAPGPGTRLQRRALLDLSIDEEIVRGDLRGATLDEPLRTALAVVVQQELKQEESLVEDDIFDALRSHRLISRRRCRRRLDALSGMNLIRREGRIVHATVAGISAVLRPSSLDGTRLPRDLLRVLRQAELARLGR
;
A
#
# COMPACT_ATOMS: atom_id res chain seq x y z
N MET A 1 -21.24 -62.96 23.24
CA MET A 1 -20.04 -62.68 22.43
C MET A 1 -20.47 -61.84 21.23
N GLY A 2 -20.12 -60.56 21.24
CA GLY A 2 -20.40 -59.63 20.16
C GLY A 2 -19.42 -58.48 20.30
N MET A 3 -18.26 -58.60 19.66
CA MET A 3 -17.23 -57.57 19.64
C MET A 3 -17.65 -56.49 18.63
N SER A 4 -18.00 -55.31 19.13
CA SER A 4 -18.10 -54.10 18.32
C SER A 4 -16.93 -53.21 18.69
N ILE A 5 -15.86 -53.34 17.91
CA ILE A 5 -14.73 -52.41 17.89
C ILE A 5 -15.25 -51.17 17.16
N VAL A 6 -15.65 -50.15 17.92
CA VAL A 6 -15.89 -48.81 17.36
C VAL A 6 -14.53 -48.13 17.34
N GLU A 7 -13.82 -48.26 16.22
CA GLU A 7 -12.61 -47.51 15.92
C GLU A 7 -12.92 -46.01 15.97
N SER A 8 -12.27 -45.35 16.93
CA SER A 8 -12.16 -43.90 17.04
C SER A 8 -11.71 -43.32 15.70
N ARG A 9 -12.62 -42.67 14.97
CA ARG A 9 -12.25 -41.77 13.88
C ARG A 9 -11.58 -40.55 14.49
N LEU A 10 -10.26 -40.67 14.65
CA LEU A 10 -9.34 -39.56 14.82
C LEU A 10 -9.61 -38.57 13.69
N PHE A 11 -10.22 -37.43 14.03
CA PHE A 11 -10.19 -36.25 13.19
C PHE A 11 -8.72 -35.88 13.00
N HIS A 12 -8.16 -36.28 11.87
CA HIS A 12 -6.84 -35.85 11.45
C HIS A 12 -7.00 -34.40 11.02
N GLU A 13 -6.70 -33.47 11.93
CA GLU A 13 -6.42 -32.09 11.56
C GLU A 13 -5.28 -32.13 10.52
N PRO A 14 -5.48 -31.66 9.28
CA PRO A 14 -4.38 -31.64 8.33
C PRO A 14 -3.32 -30.70 8.89
N ALA A 15 -2.16 -31.27 9.22
CA ALA A 15 -0.99 -30.50 9.61
C ALA A 15 -0.77 -29.35 8.60
N PRO A 16 -0.37 -28.15 9.05
CA PRO A 16 -0.22 -27.00 8.17
C PRO A 16 0.81 -27.34 7.09
N VAL A 17 0.33 -27.62 5.88
CA VAL A 17 1.18 -27.98 4.74
C VAL A 17 2.05 -26.77 4.45
N ALA A 18 3.34 -26.89 4.77
CA ALA A 18 4.30 -25.86 4.42
C ALA A 18 4.22 -25.62 2.89
N PRO A 19 3.97 -24.39 2.44
CA PRO A 19 3.75 -24.11 1.03
C PRO A 19 4.97 -24.54 0.21
N GLY A 20 4.77 -25.52 -0.68
CA GLY A 20 5.81 -26.07 -1.54
C GLY A 20 6.44 -25.00 -2.44
N PRO A 21 7.66 -25.21 -2.96
CA PRO A 21 8.42 -24.20 -3.70
C PRO A 21 7.66 -23.61 -4.91
N GLY A 22 6.85 -24.42 -5.61
CA GLY A 22 6.00 -23.94 -6.71
C GLY A 22 4.96 -22.91 -6.29
N THR A 23 4.42 -23.01 -5.07
CA THR A 23 3.44 -22.06 -4.53
C THR A 23 4.09 -20.73 -4.13
N ARG A 24 5.38 -20.72 -3.76
CA ARG A 24 6.12 -19.49 -3.42
C ARG A 24 6.41 -18.64 -4.64
N LEU A 25 6.85 -19.28 -5.74
CA LEU A 25 7.10 -18.59 -7.01
C LEU A 25 5.80 -18.01 -7.59
N GLN A 26 4.71 -18.77 -7.56
CA GLN A 26 3.39 -18.28 -7.97
C GLN A 26 2.93 -17.08 -7.14
N ARG A 27 3.05 -17.12 -5.81
CA ARG A 27 2.72 -15.97 -4.94
C ARG A 27 3.56 -14.74 -5.27
N ARG A 28 4.85 -14.92 -5.56
CA ARG A 28 5.73 -13.81 -5.95
C ARG A 28 5.31 -13.20 -7.29
N ALA A 29 4.98 -14.04 -8.28
CA ALA A 29 4.49 -13.57 -9.58
C ALA A 29 3.17 -12.80 -9.46
N LEU A 30 2.23 -13.28 -8.63
CA LEU A 30 0.97 -12.57 -8.37
C LEU A 30 1.18 -11.24 -7.66
N LEU A 31 2.12 -11.18 -6.71
CA LEU A 31 2.49 -9.93 -6.05
C LEU A 31 3.07 -8.93 -7.05
N ASP A 32 3.97 -9.39 -7.93
CA ASP A 32 4.55 -8.54 -8.97
C ASP A 32 3.49 -8.03 -9.94
N LEU A 33 2.57 -8.88 -10.41
CA LEU A 33 1.45 -8.44 -11.25
C LEU A 33 0.60 -7.38 -10.54
N SER A 34 0.30 -7.60 -9.26
CA SER A 34 -0.46 -6.61 -8.48
C SER A 34 0.28 -5.28 -8.33
N ILE A 35 1.61 -5.28 -8.26
CA ILE A 35 2.41 -4.04 -8.24
C ILE A 35 2.26 -3.32 -9.58
N ASP A 36 2.37 -4.04 -10.69
CA ASP A 36 2.25 -3.45 -12.03
C ASP A 36 0.88 -2.82 -12.26
N GLU A 37 -0.19 -3.47 -11.79
CA GLU A 37 -1.53 -2.89 -11.80
C GLU A 37 -1.62 -1.58 -11.01
N GLU A 38 -1.05 -1.53 -9.80
CA GLU A 38 -1.06 -0.31 -8.99
C GLU A 38 -0.20 0.80 -9.61
N ILE A 39 0.90 0.45 -10.29
CA ILE A 39 1.71 1.42 -11.03
C ILE A 39 0.86 2.07 -12.12
N VAL A 40 0.17 1.26 -12.93
CA VAL A 40 -0.69 1.77 -14.01
C VAL A 40 -1.83 2.62 -13.44
N ARG A 41 -2.50 2.16 -12.36
CA ARG A 41 -3.55 2.95 -11.67
C ARG A 41 -2.99 4.28 -11.15
N GLY A 42 -1.81 4.23 -10.54
CA GLY A 42 -1.10 5.39 -10.02
C GLY A 42 -0.82 6.41 -11.10
N ASP A 43 -0.27 5.99 -12.24
CA ASP A 43 0.06 6.90 -13.35
C ASP A 43 -1.19 7.57 -13.93
N LEU A 44 -2.28 6.82 -14.14
CA LEU A 44 -3.55 7.36 -14.64
C LEU A 44 -4.15 8.39 -13.68
N ARG A 45 -4.14 8.12 -12.37
CA ARG A 45 -4.60 9.06 -11.34
C ARG A 45 -3.65 10.25 -11.21
N GLY A 46 -2.34 10.02 -11.29
CA GLY A 46 -1.30 11.05 -11.26
C GLY A 46 -1.45 12.08 -12.37
N ALA A 47 -1.82 11.64 -13.57
CA ALA A 47 -2.06 12.51 -14.72
C ALA A 47 -3.25 13.45 -14.52
N THR A 48 -4.26 13.05 -13.75
CA THR A 48 -5.52 13.80 -13.53
C THR A 48 -5.58 14.51 -12.19
N LEU A 49 -4.57 14.34 -11.32
CA LEU A 49 -4.50 14.97 -10.01
C LEU A 49 -4.30 16.48 -10.10
N ASP A 50 -5.21 17.22 -9.46
CA ASP A 50 -5.06 18.66 -9.25
C ASP A 50 -3.80 18.99 -8.44
N GLU A 51 -3.17 20.12 -8.75
CA GLU A 51 -1.91 20.54 -8.14
C GLU A 51 -1.92 20.52 -6.59
N PRO A 52 -2.97 20.98 -5.88
CA PRO A 52 -2.96 20.97 -4.43
C PRO A 52 -3.04 19.56 -3.81
N LEU A 53 -3.63 18.59 -4.53
CA LEU A 53 -3.64 17.18 -4.12
C LEU A 53 -2.29 16.53 -4.45
N ARG A 54 -1.72 16.86 -5.61
CA ARG A 54 -0.38 16.42 -6.01
C ARG A 54 0.68 16.88 -5.00
N THR A 55 0.65 18.14 -4.56
CA THR A 55 1.57 18.64 -3.53
C THR A 55 1.41 17.87 -2.21
N ALA A 56 0.17 17.64 -1.77
CA ALA A 56 -0.09 16.89 -0.54
C ALA A 56 0.41 15.43 -0.64
N LEU A 57 0.16 14.78 -1.78
CA LEU A 57 0.63 13.43 -2.03
C LEU A 57 2.16 13.36 -2.10
N ALA A 58 2.81 14.34 -2.73
CA ALA A 58 4.26 14.40 -2.83
C ALA A 58 4.95 14.45 -1.46
N VAL A 59 4.38 15.18 -0.49
CA VAL A 59 4.89 15.20 0.89
C VAL A 59 4.85 13.80 1.52
N VAL A 60 3.71 13.11 1.40
CA VAL A 60 3.56 11.75 1.95
C VAL A 60 4.52 10.78 1.27
N VAL A 61 4.63 10.84 -0.06
CA VAL A 61 5.53 9.97 -0.84
C VAL A 61 7.00 10.21 -0.48
N GLN A 62 7.41 11.47 -0.36
CA GLN A 62 8.78 11.80 0.05
C GLN A 62 9.12 11.21 1.41
N GLN A 63 8.21 11.28 2.37
CA GLN A 63 8.45 10.71 3.69
C GLN A 63 8.49 9.17 3.67
N GLU A 64 7.56 8.54 2.93
CA GLU A 64 7.54 7.08 2.80
C GLU A 64 8.85 6.56 2.18
N LEU A 65 9.38 7.26 1.17
CA LEU A 65 10.62 6.86 0.49
C LEU A 65 11.88 7.09 1.33
N LYS A 66 11.86 8.05 2.25
CA LYS A 66 12.94 8.23 3.23
C LYS A 66 13.00 7.08 4.25
N GLN A 67 11.92 6.29 4.37
CA GLN A 67 11.79 5.22 5.38
C GLN A 67 12.05 5.72 6.81
N GLU A 68 11.77 7.00 7.05
CA GLU A 68 11.91 7.64 8.35
C GLU A 68 10.66 7.41 9.22
N GLU A 69 10.54 8.15 10.33
CA GLU A 69 9.41 8.06 11.26
C GLU A 69 8.04 8.10 10.54
N SER A 70 7.09 7.38 11.15
CA SER A 70 5.71 7.28 10.69
C SER A 70 5.05 8.66 10.64
N LEU A 71 4.67 9.09 9.43
CA LEU A 71 4.11 10.42 9.21
C LEU A 71 2.67 10.51 9.72
N VAL A 72 2.37 11.46 10.61
CA VAL A 72 0.98 11.70 11.06
C VAL A 72 0.34 12.90 10.35
N GLU A 73 -0.99 13.00 10.40
CA GLU A 73 -1.74 14.07 9.71
C GLU A 73 -1.29 15.48 10.11
N ASP A 74 -0.88 15.68 11.37
CA ASP A 74 -0.43 16.97 11.88
C ASP A 74 0.92 17.38 11.27
N ASP A 75 1.86 16.43 11.11
CA ASP A 75 3.14 16.68 10.45
C ASP A 75 2.94 17.04 8.97
N ILE A 76 2.00 16.37 8.30
CA ILE A 76 1.62 16.71 6.92
C ILE A 76 1.07 18.11 6.84
N PHE A 77 0.21 18.48 7.80
CA PHE A 77 -0.36 19.82 7.86
C PHE A 77 0.74 20.88 8.03
N ASP A 78 1.70 20.66 8.92
CA ASP A 78 2.79 21.60 9.16
C ASP A 78 3.72 21.70 7.95
N ALA A 79 4.05 20.58 7.31
CA ALA A 79 4.83 20.55 6.06
C ALA A 79 4.16 21.32 4.92
N LEU A 80 2.84 21.18 4.76
CA LEU A 80 2.07 21.90 3.74
C LEU A 80 1.91 23.38 4.07
N ARG A 81 1.78 23.73 5.36
CA ARG A 81 1.61 25.10 5.81
C ARG A 81 2.87 25.94 5.57
N SER A 82 4.05 25.34 5.69
CA SER A 82 5.33 25.99 5.39
C SER A 82 5.41 26.53 3.96
N HIS A 83 4.64 25.94 3.03
CA HIS A 83 4.65 26.33 1.63
C HIS A 83 3.42 27.18 1.22
N ARG A 84 2.28 27.04 1.91
CA ARG A 84 1.04 27.79 1.62
C ARG A 84 0.15 27.94 2.85
N LEU A 85 -0.59 29.04 2.92
CA LEU A 85 -1.66 29.19 3.93
C LEU A 85 -2.81 28.20 3.67
N ILE A 86 -2.90 27.18 4.51
CA ILE A 86 -3.95 26.16 4.48
C ILE A 86 -4.54 25.97 5.88
N SER A 87 -5.84 25.71 5.95
CA SER A 87 -6.51 25.33 7.20
C SER A 87 -6.46 23.82 7.43
N ARG A 88 -6.46 23.38 8.69
CA ARG A 88 -6.49 21.94 9.05
C ARG A 88 -7.65 21.21 8.36
N ARG A 89 -8.83 21.83 8.29
CA ARG A 89 -10.00 21.27 7.59
C ARG A 89 -9.74 21.03 6.10
N ARG A 90 -9.05 21.95 5.43
CA ARG A 90 -8.71 21.81 4.01
C ARG A 90 -7.62 20.75 3.80
N CYS A 91 -6.64 20.66 4.69
CA CYS A 91 -5.65 19.57 4.68
C CYS A 91 -6.34 18.20 4.81
N ARG A 92 -7.19 18.04 5.83
CA ARG A 92 -7.94 16.80 6.05
C ARG A 92 -8.78 16.40 4.84
N ARG A 93 -9.52 17.35 4.23
CA ARG A 93 -10.28 17.08 2.99
C ARG A 93 -9.41 16.59 1.84
N ARG A 94 -8.18 17.11 1.72
CA ARG A 94 -7.23 16.63 0.69
C ARG A 94 -6.78 15.21 0.99
N LEU A 95 -6.45 14.90 2.24
CA LEU A 95 -6.09 13.55 2.65
C LEU A 95 -7.27 12.58 2.48
N ASP A 96 -8.50 13.00 2.79
CA ASP A 96 -9.71 12.22 2.55
C ASP A 96 -9.88 11.92 1.06
N ALA A 97 -9.67 12.92 0.18
CA ALA A 97 -9.73 12.72 -1.26
C ALA A 97 -8.64 11.76 -1.77
N LEU A 98 -7.39 11.94 -1.32
CA LEU A 98 -6.28 11.05 -1.67
C LEU A 98 -6.53 9.61 -1.20
N SER A 99 -7.11 9.45 -0.01
CA SER A 99 -7.49 8.15 0.53
C SER A 99 -8.65 7.53 -0.26
N GLY A 100 -9.68 8.31 -0.62
CA GLY A 100 -10.77 7.84 -1.48
C GLY A 100 -10.32 7.43 -2.88
N MET A 101 -9.19 7.97 -3.35
CA MET A 101 -8.53 7.54 -4.59
C MET A 101 -7.52 6.40 -4.37
N ASN A 102 -7.43 5.79 -3.18
CA ASN A 102 -6.45 4.75 -2.83
C ASN A 102 -4.98 5.13 -3.13
N LEU A 103 -4.65 6.42 -3.06
CA LEU A 103 -3.27 6.91 -3.24
C LEU A 103 -2.53 7.03 -1.91
N ILE A 104 -3.27 7.13 -0.81
CA ILE A 104 -2.73 7.02 0.54
C ILE A 104 -3.59 6.05 1.35
N ARG A 105 -3.02 5.52 2.41
CA ARG A 105 -3.72 4.74 3.43
C ARG A 105 -3.53 5.37 4.81
N ARG A 106 -4.49 5.16 5.70
CA ARG A 106 -4.43 5.59 7.09
C ARG A 106 -4.39 4.40 8.03
N GLU A 107 -3.45 4.41 8.95
CA GLU A 107 -3.32 3.44 10.03
C GLU A 107 -3.41 4.16 11.37
N GLY A 108 -4.63 4.26 11.89
CA GLY A 108 -4.92 5.13 13.02
C GLY A 108 -4.65 6.58 12.66
N ARG A 109 -3.58 7.16 13.21
CA ARG A 109 -3.15 8.54 12.92
C ARG A 109 -2.04 8.64 11.88
N ILE A 110 -1.44 7.50 11.53
CA ILE A 110 -0.33 7.44 10.59
C ILE A 110 -0.89 7.43 9.17
N VAL A 111 -0.26 8.17 8.28
CA VAL A 111 -0.59 8.26 6.87
C VAL A 111 0.57 7.67 6.08
N HIS A 112 0.27 6.75 5.19
CA HIS A 112 1.25 6.14 4.31
C HIS A 112 0.89 6.35 2.86
N ALA A 113 1.89 6.44 1.99
CA ALA A 113 1.66 6.34 0.56
C ALA A 113 1.37 4.89 0.17
N THR A 114 0.49 4.68 -0.82
CA THR A 114 0.35 3.38 -1.48
C THR A 114 1.29 3.28 -2.67
N VAL A 115 1.47 2.08 -3.25
CA VAL A 115 2.20 1.89 -4.51
C VAL A 115 1.61 2.79 -5.60
N ALA A 116 0.28 2.85 -5.72
CA ALA A 116 -0.38 3.76 -6.65
C ALA A 116 -0.11 5.24 -6.32
N GLY A 117 -0.07 5.61 -5.04
CA GLY A 117 0.29 6.97 -4.61
C GLY A 117 1.71 7.37 -4.99
N ILE A 118 2.67 6.47 -4.76
CA ILE A 118 4.07 6.68 -5.12
C ILE A 118 4.19 6.80 -6.65
N SER A 119 3.54 5.92 -7.39
CA SER A 119 3.54 5.97 -8.85
C SER A 119 2.89 7.24 -9.40
N ALA A 120 1.80 7.71 -8.79
CA ALA A 120 1.15 8.95 -9.19
C ALA A 120 2.07 10.19 -9.10
N VAL A 121 3.08 10.16 -8.22
CA VAL A 121 4.05 11.25 -8.05
C VAL A 121 5.29 11.04 -8.93
N LEU A 122 5.91 9.86 -8.86
CA LEU A 122 7.19 9.59 -9.52
C LEU A 122 7.06 9.18 -11.00
N ARG A 123 5.85 8.79 -11.42
CA ARG A 123 5.50 8.28 -12.75
C ARG A 123 6.52 7.27 -13.30
N PRO A 124 6.68 6.10 -12.67
CA PRO A 124 7.72 5.13 -13.04
C PRO A 124 7.59 4.59 -14.48
N SER A 125 6.39 4.65 -15.07
CA SER A 125 6.17 4.23 -16.46
C SER A 125 6.46 5.34 -17.48
N SER A 126 6.74 6.56 -17.03
CA SER A 126 7.22 7.63 -17.90
C SER A 126 8.68 7.39 -18.31
N LEU A 127 9.05 7.79 -19.53
CA LEU A 127 10.40 7.57 -20.07
C LEU A 127 11.49 8.21 -19.20
N ASP A 128 11.16 9.30 -18.52
CA ASP A 128 12.07 10.08 -17.65
C ASP A 128 11.86 9.80 -16.16
N GLY A 129 11.03 8.81 -15.81
CA GLY A 129 10.64 8.52 -14.43
C GLY A 129 11.75 7.89 -13.60
N THR A 130 11.80 8.23 -12.30
CA THR A 130 12.68 7.52 -11.35
C THR A 130 12.19 6.09 -11.18
N ARG A 131 13.01 5.10 -11.58
CA ARG A 131 12.71 3.69 -11.34
C ARG A 131 12.88 3.35 -9.87
N LEU A 132 11.80 2.89 -9.25
CA LEU A 132 11.82 2.41 -7.88
C LEU A 132 12.35 0.97 -7.81
N PRO A 133 13.18 0.62 -6.80
CA PRO A 133 13.61 -0.75 -6.60
C PRO A 133 12.40 -1.68 -6.41
N ARG A 134 12.37 -2.81 -7.13
CA ARG A 134 11.22 -3.72 -7.10
C ARG A 134 10.98 -4.32 -5.72
N ASP A 135 12.04 -4.57 -4.95
CA ASP A 135 11.92 -5.13 -3.61
C ASP A 135 11.25 -4.15 -2.63
N LEU A 136 11.48 -2.85 -2.78
CA LEU A 136 10.76 -1.82 -2.02
C LEU A 136 9.26 -1.87 -2.34
N LEU A 137 8.89 -1.92 -3.62
CA LEU A 137 7.49 -2.02 -4.04
C LEU A 137 6.81 -3.29 -3.52
N ARG A 138 7.54 -4.41 -3.44
CA ARG A 138 7.02 -5.65 -2.85
C ARG A 138 6.72 -5.49 -1.37
N VAL A 139 7.62 -4.89 -0.60
CA VAL A 139 7.41 -4.64 0.83
C VAL A 139 6.19 -3.75 1.04
N LEU A 140 6.10 -2.64 0.32
CA LEU A 140 4.96 -1.72 0.39
C LEU A 140 3.64 -2.40 0.02
N ARG A 141 3.63 -3.15 -1.09
CA ARG A 141 2.41 -3.84 -1.53
C ARG A 141 1.98 -4.95 -0.58
N GLN A 142 2.92 -5.68 0.00
CA GLN A 142 2.61 -6.68 1.03
C GLN A 142 1.98 -6.03 2.27
N ALA A 143 2.50 -4.89 2.72
CA ALA A 143 1.93 -4.14 3.84
C ALA A 143 0.50 -3.66 3.54
N GLU A 144 0.24 -3.19 2.32
CA GLU A 144 -1.12 -2.83 1.86
C GLU A 144 -2.08 -4.03 1.86
N LEU A 145 -1.67 -5.15 1.27
CA LEU A 145 -2.52 -6.34 1.14
C LEU A 145 -2.82 -7.01 2.48
N ALA A 146 -1.84 -7.04 3.40
CA ALA A 146 -2.02 -7.61 4.74
C ALA A 146 -3.10 -6.88 5.56
N ARG A 147 -3.46 -5.65 5.17
CA ARG A 147 -4.52 -4.85 5.80
C ARG A 147 -5.90 -5.08 5.20
N LEU A 148 -5.99 -5.28 3.88
CA LEU A 148 -7.27 -5.55 3.21
C LEU A 148 -7.88 -6.91 3.60
N GLY A 149 -7.05 -7.84 4.07
CA GLY A 149 -7.49 -9.15 4.56
C GLY A 149 -7.96 -9.20 6.01
N ARG A 150 -8.05 -8.06 6.72
CA ARG A 150 -8.61 -7.94 8.07
C ARG A 150 -9.89 -7.13 8.05
#